data_AF-A0A821F5U8-F1
#
_entry.id   AF-A0A821F5U8-F1
#
_cell.length_a   1.000
_cell.length_b   1.000
_cell.length_c   1.000
_cell.angle_alpha   90.00
_cell.angle_beta   90.00
_cell.angle_gamma   90.00
#
_symmetry.space_group_name_H-M   'P 1'
#
loop_
_entity.id
_entity.type
_entity.pdbx_description
1 polymer ?
#
loop_
_entity_poly.entity_id
_entity_poly.type
_entity_poly.pdbx_seq_one_letter_code
_entity_poly.pdbx_strand_id
1 'polypeptide(L)'
;LIKVLHPGEFEKDTYLLNDEEKQRQIPDLKLAGNNLYNVGKYDEAASKYGQALQFFEDLMLKEKPNDVEWRQLDLQRRPLLLNFIQCKLKLGDFYSAIEHATTILDSDPTDRKARYRRARAHVSAWNVEAAKNDYKYLLENVKDDDKVLTLVQYELQQLVQAEHNKYQEDKSRLSGKMFS
;
A
#
# COMPACT_ATOMS: atom_id res chain seq x y z
N LEU A 1 -5.67 34.02 20.24
CA LEU A 1 -5.85 34.71 18.94
C LEU A 1 -6.83 33.91 18.10
N ILE A 2 -7.98 34.49 17.76
CA ILE A 2 -8.92 33.89 16.82
C ILE A 2 -8.37 34.19 15.42
N LYS A 3 -8.05 33.15 14.64
CA LYS A 3 -7.67 33.31 13.23
C LYS A 3 -8.90 33.79 12.47
N VAL A 4 -8.85 35.02 11.96
CA VAL A 4 -9.86 35.57 11.07
C VAL A 4 -9.61 34.95 9.70
N LEU A 5 -10.51 34.07 9.25
CA LEU A 5 -10.50 33.50 7.91
C LEU A 5 -11.00 34.54 6.90
N HIS A 6 -10.32 34.71 5.77
CA HIS A 6 -10.73 35.66 4.75
C HIS A 6 -11.95 35.14 3.96
N PRO A 7 -12.88 36.03 3.51
CA PRO A 7 -14.02 35.61 2.69
C PRO A 7 -13.54 35.00 1.36
N GLY A 8 -13.62 33.67 1.26
CA GLY A 8 -13.12 32.88 0.12
C GLY A 8 -12.20 31.72 0.50
N GLU A 9 -11.68 31.68 1.74
CA GLU A 9 -10.83 30.59 2.27
C GLU A 9 -11.62 29.52 3.03
N PHE A 10 -12.87 29.29 2.64
CA PHE A 10 -13.56 28.08 3.09
C PHE A 10 -13.14 26.95 2.15
N GLU A 11 -12.12 26.18 2.55
CA GLU A 11 -12.08 24.77 2.17
C GLU A 11 -13.42 24.20 2.63
N LYS A 12 -14.36 24.01 1.69
CA LYS A 12 -15.60 23.29 1.99
C LYS A 12 -15.15 21.98 2.61
N ASP A 13 -15.68 21.69 3.81
CA ASP A 13 -15.38 20.42 4.44
C ASP A 13 -15.67 19.29 3.43
N THR A 14 -14.81 18.29 3.40
CA THR A 14 -14.78 17.17 2.43
C THR A 14 -16.17 16.57 2.16
N TYR A 15 -17.08 16.62 3.15
CA TYR A 15 -18.45 16.11 3.09
C TYR A 15 -19.46 17.01 2.35
N LEU A 16 -19.13 18.28 2.08
CA LEU A 16 -19.98 19.26 1.38
C LEU A 16 -19.71 19.33 -0.13
N LEU A 17 -18.71 18.60 -0.62
CA LEU A 17 -18.36 18.57 -2.03
C LEU A 17 -19.35 17.69 -2.81
N ASN A 18 -19.82 18.19 -3.96
CA ASN A 18 -20.56 17.36 -4.90
C ASN A 18 -19.62 16.40 -5.68
N ASP A 19 -20.19 15.46 -6.43
CA ASP A 19 -19.40 14.42 -7.10
C ASP A 19 -18.42 14.97 -8.14
N GLU A 20 -18.81 16.01 -8.88
CA GLU A 20 -17.93 16.67 -9.84
C GLU A 20 -16.78 17.39 -9.15
N GLU A 21 -17.05 18.08 -8.04
CA GLU A 21 -16.04 18.76 -7.22
C GLU A 21 -15.04 17.74 -6.65
N LYS A 22 -15.52 16.58 -6.17
CA LYS A 22 -14.66 15.48 -5.70
C LYS A 22 -13.77 14.95 -6.84
N GLN A 23 -14.36 14.64 -7.99
CA GLN A 23 -13.61 14.14 -9.15
C GLN A 23 -12.54 15.12 -9.63
N ARG A 24 -12.83 16.43 -9.63
CA ARG A 24 -11.88 17.48 -10.04
C ARG A 24 -10.68 17.59 -9.09
N GLN A 25 -10.85 17.30 -7.80
CA GLN A 25 -9.77 17.42 -6.82
C GLN A 25 -8.83 16.20 -6.78
N ILE A 26 -9.29 15.02 -7.20
CA ILE A 26 -8.50 13.78 -7.16
C ILE A 26 -7.11 13.92 -7.84
N PRO A 27 -6.99 14.49 -9.06
CA PRO A 27 -5.69 14.69 -9.70
C PRO A 27 -4.76 15.60 -8.91
N ASP A 28 -5.27 16.68 -8.31
CA ASP A 28 -4.49 17.65 -7.54
C ASP A 28 -3.99 17.02 -6.24
N LEU A 29 -4.83 16.25 -5.55
CA LEU A 29 -4.45 15.49 -4.35
C LEU A 29 -3.38 14.43 -4.67
N LYS A 30 -3.53 13.74 -5.80
CA LYS A 30 -2.52 12.79 -6.28
C LYS A 30 -1.18 13.48 -6.51
N LEU A 31 -1.18 14.63 -7.18
CA LEU A 31 0.02 15.40 -7.47
C LEU A 31 0.68 15.92 -6.18
N ALA A 32 -0.11 16.49 -5.27
CA ALA A 32 0.37 16.94 -3.97
C ALA A 32 1.00 15.78 -3.16
N GLY A 33 0.33 14.63 -3.12
CA GLY A 33 0.85 13.42 -2.48
C GLY A 33 2.17 12.94 -3.11
N ASN A 34 2.28 12.96 -4.44
CA ASN A 34 3.51 12.59 -5.13
C ASN A 34 4.67 13.54 -4.77
N ASN A 35 4.41 14.84 -4.75
CA ASN A 35 5.42 15.85 -4.40
C ASN A 35 5.91 15.68 -2.96
N LEU A 36 4.99 15.48 -2.01
CA LEU A 36 5.31 15.21 -0.61
C LEU A 36 6.09 13.91 -0.42
N TYR A 37 5.70 12.86 -1.14
CA TYR A 37 6.41 11.58 -1.11
C TYR A 37 7.86 11.72 -1.58
N ASN A 38 8.09 12.47 -2.67
CA ASN A 38 9.43 12.67 -3.24
C ASN A 38 10.38 13.42 -2.31
N VAL A 39 9.87 14.28 -1.42
CA VAL A 39 10.67 14.99 -0.39
C VAL A 39 10.70 14.25 0.95
N GLY A 40 10.23 13.00 1.01
CA GLY A 40 10.29 12.15 2.19
C GLY A 40 9.23 12.43 3.26
N LYS A 41 8.26 13.31 2.98
CA LYS A 41 7.14 13.61 3.88
C LYS A 41 6.03 12.56 3.72
N TYR A 42 6.32 11.33 4.14
CA TYR A 42 5.45 10.18 3.88
C TYR A 42 4.09 10.25 4.59
N ASP A 43 4.03 10.85 5.78
CA ASP A 43 2.79 11.01 6.55
C ASP A 43 1.85 12.02 5.86
N GLU A 44 2.37 13.18 5.49
CA GLU A 44 1.63 14.20 4.71
C GLU A 44 1.20 13.63 3.34
N ALA A 45 2.08 12.87 2.67
CA ALA A 45 1.73 12.21 1.42
C ALA A 45 0.60 11.19 1.60
N ALA A 46 0.66 10.36 2.64
CA ALA A 46 -0.40 9.41 2.98
C ALA A 46 -1.72 10.13 3.24
N SER A 47 -1.71 11.27 3.92
CA SER A 47 -2.91 12.09 4.14
C SER A 47 -3.54 12.55 2.82
N LYS A 48 -2.75 13.06 1.86
CA LYS A 48 -3.27 13.48 0.55
C LYS A 48 -3.81 12.33 -0.28
N TYR A 49 -3.13 11.18 -0.30
CA TYR A 49 -3.66 10.00 -0.97
C TYR A 49 -4.93 9.47 -0.29
N GLY A 50 -4.96 9.45 1.05
CA GLY A 50 -6.13 9.02 1.83
C GLY A 50 -7.37 9.87 1.54
N GLN A 51 -7.21 11.20 1.44
CA GLN A 51 -8.31 12.08 1.05
C GLN A 51 -8.83 11.77 -0.36
N ALA A 52 -7.95 11.54 -1.33
CA ALA A 52 -8.36 11.16 -2.69
C ALA A 52 -9.03 9.78 -2.73
N LEU A 53 -8.57 8.83 -1.91
CA LEU A 53 -9.19 7.51 -1.77
C LEU A 53 -10.60 7.60 -1.19
N GLN A 54 -10.80 8.46 -0.19
CA GLN A 54 -12.13 8.69 0.39
C GLN A 54 -13.10 9.29 -0.63
N PHE A 55 -12.64 10.17 -1.53
CA PHE A 55 -13.46 10.62 -2.65
C PHE A 55 -13.86 9.47 -3.59
N PHE A 56 -12.96 8.54 -3.90
CA PHE A 56 -13.33 7.36 -4.67
C PHE A 56 -14.33 6.48 -3.93
N GLU A 57 -14.16 6.26 -2.62
CA GLU A 57 -15.10 5.49 -1.81
C GLU A 57 -16.50 6.09 -1.84
N ASP A 58 -16.62 7.41 -1.65
CA ASP A 58 -17.89 8.13 -1.72
C ASP A 58 -18.59 8.01 -3.08
N LEU A 59 -17.81 8.08 -4.17
CA LEU A 59 -18.33 7.91 -5.54
C LEU A 59 -18.74 6.46 -5.79
N MET A 60 -17.92 5.49 -5.37
CA MET A 60 -18.18 4.07 -5.55
C MET A 60 -19.39 3.56 -4.74
N LEU A 61 -19.73 4.20 -3.61
CA LEU A 61 -20.92 3.88 -2.83
C LEU A 61 -22.24 4.16 -3.57
N LYS A 62 -22.22 4.99 -4.61
CA LYS A 62 -23.37 5.30 -5.46
C LYS A 62 -23.55 4.31 -6.61
N GLU A 63 -22.50 3.55 -6.90
CA GLU A 63 -22.48 2.56 -7.96
C GLU A 63 -22.76 1.17 -7.40
N LYS A 64 -23.40 0.32 -8.20
CA LYS A 64 -23.60 -1.07 -7.82
C LYS A 64 -22.26 -1.82 -7.87
N PRO A 65 -21.87 -2.56 -6.82
CA PRO A 65 -20.62 -3.29 -6.82
C PRO A 65 -20.47 -4.20 -8.04
N ASN A 66 -19.32 -4.14 -8.68
CA ASN A 66 -18.94 -4.89 -9.89
C ASN A 66 -19.63 -4.49 -11.20
N ASP A 67 -20.50 -3.47 -11.21
CA ASP A 67 -20.98 -2.89 -12.47
C ASP A 67 -19.87 -2.08 -13.15
N VAL A 68 -20.10 -1.67 -14.41
CA VAL A 68 -19.05 -1.12 -15.29
C VAL A 68 -18.45 0.16 -14.69
N GLU A 69 -19.31 1.03 -14.17
CA GLU A 69 -18.99 2.30 -13.54
C GLU A 69 -18.18 2.10 -12.25
N TRP A 70 -18.59 1.14 -11.42
CA TRP A 70 -17.87 0.78 -10.20
C TRP A 70 -16.45 0.28 -10.52
N ARG A 71 -16.31 -0.61 -11.51
CA ARG A 71 -15.01 -1.14 -11.93
C ARG A 71 -14.13 -0.04 -12.53
N GLN A 72 -14.70 0.89 -13.27
CA GLN A 72 -13.97 2.01 -13.83
C GLN A 72 -13.41 2.92 -12.73
N LEU A 73 -14.20 3.20 -11.69
CA LEU A 73 -13.74 3.94 -10.50
C LEU A 73 -12.65 3.16 -9.75
N ASP A 74 -12.81 1.86 -9.55
CA ASP A 74 -11.80 1.04 -8.89
C ASP A 74 -10.46 1.04 -9.65
N LEU A 75 -10.51 0.93 -10.99
CA LEU A 75 -9.32 1.03 -11.84
C LEU A 75 -8.60 2.38 -11.68
N GLN A 76 -9.35 3.48 -11.57
CA GLN A 76 -8.79 4.81 -11.34
C GLN A 76 -8.25 5.01 -9.92
N ARG A 77 -8.86 4.35 -8.93
CA ARG A 77 -8.48 4.38 -7.51
C ARG A 77 -7.15 3.66 -7.26
N ARG A 78 -6.88 2.54 -7.94
CA ARG A 78 -5.73 1.67 -7.68
C ARG A 78 -4.36 2.36 -7.65
N PRO A 79 -3.98 3.25 -8.60
CA PRO A 79 -2.69 3.92 -8.54
C PRO A 79 -2.48 4.75 -7.26
N LEU A 80 -3.56 5.37 -6.74
CA LEU A 80 -3.52 6.10 -5.47
C LEU A 80 -3.38 5.14 -4.29
N LEU A 81 -4.15 4.05 -4.28
CA LEU A 81 -4.09 3.05 -3.22
C LEU A 81 -2.69 2.41 -3.15
N LEU A 82 -2.11 2.13 -4.31
CA LEU A 82 -0.73 1.69 -4.47
C LEU A 82 0.26 2.69 -3.85
N ASN A 83 0.12 3.99 -4.12
CA ASN A 83 0.99 5.01 -3.51
C ASN A 83 0.78 5.16 -2.00
N PHE A 84 -0.46 5.01 -1.54
CA PHE A 84 -0.79 5.00 -0.11
C PHE A 84 -0.12 3.82 0.61
N ILE A 85 -0.25 2.59 0.08
CA ILE A 85 0.46 1.39 0.58
C ILE A 85 1.97 1.64 0.66
N GLN A 86 2.54 2.32 -0.34
CA GLN A 86 3.96 2.65 -0.34
C GLN A 86 4.34 3.60 0.80
N CYS A 87 3.48 4.57 1.14
CA CYS A 87 3.68 5.45 2.30
C CYS A 87 3.57 4.65 3.61
N LYS A 88 2.59 3.76 3.73
CA LYS A 88 2.44 2.89 4.91
C LYS A 88 3.66 2.01 5.16
N LEU A 89 4.24 1.43 4.11
CA LEU A 89 5.53 0.73 4.18
C LEU A 89 6.66 1.62 4.70
N LYS A 90 6.72 2.88 4.29
CA LYS A 90 7.75 3.84 4.73
C LYS A 90 7.56 4.27 6.19
N LEU A 91 6.32 4.32 6.65
CA LEU A 91 5.95 4.70 8.03
C LEU A 91 6.01 3.53 9.03
N GLY A 92 6.27 2.30 8.56
CA GLY A 92 6.30 1.12 9.42
C GLY A 92 4.91 0.52 9.72
N ASP A 93 3.85 1.02 9.08
CA ASP A 93 2.48 0.54 9.24
C ASP A 93 2.22 -0.64 8.28
N PHE A 94 2.82 -1.78 8.61
CA PHE A 94 2.84 -2.95 7.73
C PHE A 94 1.48 -3.64 7.60
N TYR A 95 0.66 -3.64 8.66
CA TYR A 95 -0.65 -4.29 8.62
C TYR A 95 -1.63 -3.53 7.73
N SER A 96 -1.67 -2.19 7.81
CA SER A 96 -2.47 -1.38 6.87
C SER A 96 -1.99 -1.59 5.43
N ALA A 97 -0.68 -1.67 5.20
CA ALA A 97 -0.13 -1.96 3.88
C ALA A 97 -0.58 -3.34 3.34
N ILE A 98 -0.61 -4.38 4.20
CA ILE A 98 -1.07 -5.73 3.83
C ILE A 98 -2.56 -5.72 3.48
N GLU A 99 -3.38 -5.08 4.31
CA GLU A 99 -4.83 -5.01 4.12
C GLU A 99 -5.17 -4.37 2.77
N HIS A 100 -4.68 -3.15 2.54
CA HIS A 100 -4.95 -2.44 1.29
C HIS A 100 -4.40 -3.17 0.06
N ALA A 101 -3.21 -3.76 0.14
CA ALA A 101 -2.67 -4.54 -0.97
C ALA A 101 -3.51 -5.79 -1.26
N THR A 102 -4.08 -6.42 -0.22
CA THR A 102 -4.98 -7.57 -0.36
C THR A 102 -6.27 -7.17 -1.07
N THR A 103 -6.86 -6.01 -0.75
CA THR A 103 -8.06 -5.54 -1.46
C THR A 103 -7.84 -5.37 -2.97
N ILE A 104 -6.64 -4.94 -3.40
CA ILE A 104 -6.30 -4.89 -4.83
C ILE A 104 -6.22 -6.31 -5.39
N LEU A 105 -5.55 -7.23 -4.69
CA LEU A 105 -5.35 -8.60 -5.16
C LEU A 105 -6.61 -9.47 -5.16
N ASP A 106 -7.58 -9.17 -4.31
CA ASP A 106 -8.89 -9.81 -4.31
C ASP A 106 -9.68 -9.47 -5.58
N SER A 107 -9.48 -8.26 -6.11
CA SER A 107 -10.12 -7.78 -7.34
C SER A 107 -9.30 -8.03 -8.61
N ASP A 108 -7.97 -8.03 -8.50
CA ASP A 108 -7.03 -8.37 -9.57
C ASP A 108 -5.83 -9.13 -8.99
N PRO A 109 -5.89 -10.46 -9.00
CA PRO A 109 -4.81 -11.30 -8.50
C PRO A 109 -3.48 -11.14 -9.26
N THR A 110 -3.50 -10.52 -10.44
CA THR A 110 -2.33 -10.37 -11.32
C THR A 110 -1.57 -9.06 -11.10
N ASP A 111 -2.05 -8.16 -10.23
CA ASP A 111 -1.36 -6.88 -9.96
C ASP A 111 -0.01 -7.13 -9.25
N ARG A 112 1.06 -7.11 -10.06
CA ARG A 112 2.43 -7.35 -9.60
C ARG A 112 2.91 -6.30 -8.59
N LYS A 113 2.45 -5.05 -8.68
CA LYS A 113 2.89 -3.96 -7.78
C LYS A 113 2.27 -4.13 -6.40
N ALA A 114 0.98 -4.44 -6.35
CA ALA A 114 0.28 -4.74 -5.09
C ALA A 114 0.92 -5.95 -4.41
N ARG A 115 1.13 -7.04 -5.17
CA ARG A 115 1.74 -8.27 -4.65
C ARG A 115 3.16 -8.05 -4.13
N TYR A 116 4.01 -7.34 -4.86
CA TYR A 116 5.37 -7.03 -4.39
C TYR A 116 5.35 -6.19 -3.10
N ARG A 117 4.47 -5.19 -3.01
CA ARG A 117 4.34 -4.36 -1.81
C ARG A 117 3.80 -5.16 -0.62
N ARG A 118 2.85 -6.07 -0.85
CA ARG A 118 2.34 -6.98 0.19
C ARG A 118 3.42 -7.92 0.69
N ALA A 119 4.23 -8.49 -0.20
CA ALA A 119 5.38 -9.32 0.16
C ALA A 119 6.32 -8.57 1.10
N ARG A 120 6.71 -7.33 0.75
CA ARG A 120 7.57 -6.49 1.59
C ARG A 120 6.96 -6.14 2.95
N ALA A 121 5.66 -5.91 2.99
CA ALA A 121 4.95 -5.68 4.25
C ALA A 121 4.96 -6.94 5.13
N HIS A 122 4.73 -8.12 4.54
CA HIS A 122 4.83 -9.40 5.24
C HIS A 122 6.25 -9.69 5.75
N VAL A 123 7.30 -9.40 4.97
CA VAL A 123 8.69 -9.49 5.44
C VAL A 123 8.88 -8.62 6.68
N SER A 124 8.42 -7.37 6.63
CA SER A 124 8.60 -6.41 7.72
C SER A 124 7.81 -6.78 8.98
N ALA A 125 6.66 -7.43 8.82
CA ALA A 125 5.85 -7.97 9.90
C ALA A 125 6.27 -9.37 10.37
N TRP A 126 7.36 -9.94 9.82
CA TRP A 126 7.81 -11.31 10.07
C TRP A 126 6.78 -12.42 9.73
N ASN A 127 5.89 -12.17 8.77
CA ASN A 127 4.97 -13.15 8.20
C ASN A 127 5.66 -13.92 7.07
N VAL A 128 6.67 -14.71 7.42
CA VAL A 128 7.64 -15.29 6.47
C VAL A 128 6.99 -16.11 5.36
N GLU A 129 6.04 -17.00 5.70
CA GLU A 129 5.41 -17.87 4.71
C GLU A 129 4.56 -17.09 3.70
N ALA A 130 3.81 -16.08 4.17
CA ALA A 130 3.00 -15.22 3.30
C ALA A 130 3.89 -14.41 2.34
N ALA A 131 5.00 -13.87 2.84
CA ALA A 131 5.98 -13.16 2.00
C ALA A 131 6.57 -14.08 0.92
N LYS A 132 6.97 -15.30 1.28
CA LYS A 132 7.49 -16.30 0.32
C LYS A 132 6.49 -16.63 -0.75
N ASN A 133 5.21 -16.80 -0.40
CA ASN A 133 4.16 -17.11 -1.37
C ASN A 133 3.95 -15.97 -2.38
N ASP A 134 3.96 -14.72 -1.93
CA ASP A 134 3.86 -13.57 -2.84
C ASP A 134 5.10 -13.46 -3.76
N TYR A 135 6.32 -13.66 -3.24
CA TYR A 135 7.54 -13.65 -4.06
C TYR A 135 7.59 -14.79 -5.07
N LYS A 136 7.26 -16.02 -4.67
CA LYS A 136 7.20 -17.19 -5.58
C LYS A 136 6.21 -16.94 -6.71
N TYR A 137 5.01 -16.45 -6.38
CA TYR A 137 4.03 -16.10 -7.40
C TYR A 137 4.60 -15.10 -8.41
N LEU A 138 5.31 -14.05 -7.97
CA LEU A 138 5.94 -13.09 -8.87
C LEU A 138 6.97 -13.73 -9.79
N LEU A 139 7.83 -14.61 -9.28
CA LEU A 139 8.84 -15.33 -10.07
C LEU A 139 8.22 -16.29 -11.10
N GLU A 140 7.11 -16.92 -10.73
CA GLU A 140 6.41 -17.88 -11.58
C GLU A 140 5.60 -17.19 -12.69
N ASN A 141 4.97 -16.05 -12.40
CA ASN A 141 3.95 -15.44 -13.27
C ASN A 141 4.40 -14.16 -13.98
N VAL A 142 5.43 -13.46 -13.51
CA VAL A 142 5.99 -12.28 -14.21
C VAL A 142 7.14 -12.75 -15.09
N LYS A 143 7.15 -12.35 -16.37
CA LYS A 143 8.15 -12.76 -17.38
C LYS A 143 8.75 -11.60 -18.17
N ASP A 144 8.18 -10.39 -18.03
CA ASP A 144 8.48 -9.20 -18.83
C ASP A 144 9.38 -8.18 -18.11
N ASP A 145 9.81 -8.44 -16.87
CA ASP A 145 10.54 -7.47 -16.05
C ASP A 145 11.72 -8.12 -15.28
N ASP A 146 12.83 -8.35 -15.99
CA ASP A 146 14.04 -9.00 -15.47
C ASP A 146 14.62 -8.30 -14.23
N LYS A 147 14.49 -6.97 -14.15
CA LYS A 147 14.99 -6.19 -13.01
C LYS A 147 14.17 -6.47 -11.76
N VAL A 148 12.85 -6.47 -11.87
CA VAL A 148 11.96 -6.83 -10.77
C VAL A 148 12.16 -8.27 -10.34
N LEU A 149 12.29 -9.20 -11.30
CA LEU A 149 12.54 -10.61 -11.00
C LEU A 149 13.86 -10.83 -10.26
N THR A 150 14.93 -10.17 -10.71
CA THR A 150 16.24 -10.24 -10.04
C THR A 150 16.15 -9.70 -8.60
N LEU A 151 15.46 -8.57 -8.41
CA LEU A 151 15.24 -8.00 -7.08
C LEU A 151 14.43 -8.92 -6.17
N VAL A 152 13.33 -9.48 -6.67
CA VAL A 152 12.48 -10.42 -5.93
C VAL A 152 13.27 -11.65 -5.53
N GLN A 153 14.08 -12.19 -6.43
CA GLN A 153 14.91 -13.36 -6.15
C GLN A 153 15.94 -13.08 -5.06
N TYR A 154 16.58 -11.90 -5.11
CA TYR A 154 17.49 -11.44 -4.06
C TYR A 154 16.77 -11.28 -2.71
N GLU A 155 15.64 -10.57 -2.67
CA GLU A 155 14.87 -10.36 -1.42
C GLU A 155 14.38 -11.69 -0.81
N LEU A 156 13.94 -12.64 -1.65
CA LEU A 156 13.53 -13.97 -1.21
C LEU A 156 14.70 -14.75 -0.60
N GLN A 157 15.89 -14.69 -1.21
CA GLN A 157 17.09 -15.33 -0.65
C GLN A 157 17.45 -14.75 0.72
N GLN A 158 17.39 -13.43 0.86
CA GLN A 158 17.65 -12.75 2.14
C GLN A 158 16.64 -13.16 3.22
N LEU A 159 15.36 -13.29 2.87
CA LEU A 159 14.31 -13.76 3.78
C LEU A 159 14.56 -15.20 4.26
N VAL A 160 14.91 -16.11 3.35
CA VAL A 160 15.23 -17.51 3.68
C VAL A 160 16.44 -17.58 4.61
N GLN A 161 17.48 -16.79 4.35
CA GLN A 161 18.65 -16.74 5.22
C GLN A 161 18.30 -16.19 6.61
N ALA A 162 17.48 -15.14 6.69
CA ALA A 162 17.05 -14.56 7.95
C ALA A 162 16.21 -15.54 8.79
N GLU A 163 15.31 -16.29 8.16
CA GLU A 163 14.53 -17.33 8.82
C GLU A 163 15.43 -18.46 9.35
N HIS A 164 16.39 -18.92 8.55
CA HIS A 164 17.35 -19.94 8.98
C HIS A 164 18.17 -19.48 10.18
N ASN A 165 18.69 -18.25 10.16
CA ASN A 165 19.47 -17.70 11.25
C ASN A 165 18.66 -17.62 12.54
N LYS A 166 17.42 -17.14 12.47
CA LYS A 166 16.50 -17.09 13.62
C LYS A 166 16.26 -18.48 14.20
N TYR A 167 16.05 -19.49 13.36
CA TYR A 167 15.89 -20.87 13.81
C TYR A 167 17.13 -21.40 14.56
N GLN A 168 18.34 -21.12 14.07
CA GLN A 168 19.58 -21.54 14.76
C GLN A 168 19.78 -20.82 16.09
N GLU A 169 19.46 -19.53 16.16
CA GLU A 169 19.51 -18.74 17.39
C GLU A 169 18.54 -19.29 18.46
N ASP A 170 17.29 -19.54 18.07
CA ASP A 170 16.26 -20.07 18.97
C ASP A 170 16.63 -21.48 19.46
N LYS A 171 17.17 -22.35 18.58
CA LYS A 171 17.68 -23.68 18.94
C LYS A 171 18.83 -23.60 19.96
N SER A 172 19.77 -22.68 19.74
CA SER A 172 20.93 -22.49 20.63
C SER A 172 20.51 -21.99 22.01
N ARG A 173 19.55 -21.06 22.07
CA ARG A 173 18.99 -20.54 23.34
C ARG A 173 18.27 -21.63 24.15
N LEU A 174 17.53 -22.50 23.48
CA LEU A 174 16.83 -23.63 24.13
C LEU A 174 17.82 -24.66 24.68
N SER A 175 18.87 -24.98 23.91
CA SER A 175 19.94 -25.88 24.36
C SER A 175 20.68 -25.32 25.58
N GLY A 176 21.08 -24.04 25.57
CA GLY A 176 21.80 -23.42 26.68
C GLY A 176 21.02 -23.32 28.00
N LYS A 177 19.69 -23.20 27.94
CA LYS A 177 18.82 -23.19 29.14
C LYS A 177 18.58 -24.57 29.74
N MET A 178 18.80 -25.66 29.01
CA MET A 178 18.66 -27.03 29.55
C MET A 178 19.88 -27.49 30.35
N PHE A 179 21.01 -26.78 30.24
CA PHE A 179 22.27 -27.13 30.90
C PHE A 179 22.70 -26.12 32.00
N SER A 180 21.82 -25.20 32.40
CA SER A 180 21.99 -24.32 33.58
C SER A 180 20.92 -24.61 34.62
#